data_AF-A0A968HLL1-F1
#
_entry.id   AF-A0A968HLL1-F1
#
_cell.length_a   1.000
_cell.length_b   1.000
_cell.length_c   1.000
_cell.angle_alpha   90.00
_cell.angle_beta   90.00
_cell.angle_gamma   90.00
#
_symmetry.space_group_name_H-M   'P 1'
#
loop_
_entity.id
_entity.type
_entity.pdbx_description
1 polymer ?
#
loop_
_entity_poly.entity_id
_entity_poly.type
_entity_poly.pdbx_seq_one_letter_code
_entity_poly.pdbx_strand_id
1 'polypeptide(L)'
;MMKCLRHELLLLFMLQMGSIGGCGGEDDRTVADDQYCAPLCQVSVCFIEDEQQREAALADCDEFCSAKIEEAVRQGSACESAFLSGTECVGALRCEEYDAWILGAPEPCPGERDRVEEACEGLYLEPHLGLPGP
;
A
#
# COMPACT_ATOMS: atom_id res chain seq x y z
N MET A 1 -4.04 -33.66 -57.58
CA MET A 1 -4.18 -35.11 -57.30
C MET A 1 -3.21 -35.49 -56.19
N MET A 2 -3.62 -36.37 -55.27
CA MET A 2 -2.88 -36.70 -54.04
C MET A 2 -1.73 -37.68 -54.24
N LYS A 3 -0.72 -37.59 -53.36
CA LYS A 3 0.09 -38.65 -52.72
C LYS A 3 0.97 -37.91 -51.68
N CYS A 4 0.67 -37.86 -50.37
CA CYS A 4 0.51 -38.91 -49.35
C CYS A 4 1.82 -39.56 -48.86
N LEU A 5 2.07 -39.42 -47.55
CA LEU A 5 2.90 -40.27 -46.67
C LEU A 5 4.45 -40.09 -46.82
N ARG A 6 5.28 -40.22 -45.77
CA ARG A 6 5.05 -40.73 -44.40
C ARG A 6 6.15 -40.32 -43.40
N HIS A 7 5.76 -40.04 -42.13
CA HIS A 7 6.47 -40.17 -40.82
C HIS A 7 7.93 -39.67 -40.69
N GLU A 8 8.41 -39.18 -39.53
CA GLU A 8 8.15 -39.54 -38.11
C GLU A 8 7.59 -38.32 -37.31
N LEU A 9 6.61 -38.46 -36.40
CA LEU A 9 6.76 -38.89 -34.98
C LEU A 9 7.89 -38.09 -34.27
N LEU A 10 7.77 -37.32 -33.19
CA LEU A 10 6.87 -37.23 -32.01
C LEU A 10 7.09 -35.81 -31.36
N LEU A 11 6.26 -35.18 -30.51
CA LEU A 11 4.88 -35.31 -30.03
C LEU A 11 4.14 -33.98 -30.38
N LEU A 12 2.84 -33.69 -30.24
CA LEU A 12 1.69 -34.13 -29.42
C LEU A 12 1.56 -33.57 -27.98
N PHE A 13 0.55 -32.69 -27.87
CA PHE A 13 -0.43 -32.52 -26.78
C PHE A 13 -0.22 -31.50 -25.64
N MET A 14 -1.29 -30.71 -25.48
CA MET A 14 -1.74 -29.92 -24.31
C MET A 14 -0.98 -28.63 -23.96
N LEU A 15 -1.56 -27.51 -24.41
CA LEU A 15 -2.18 -26.52 -23.50
C LEU A 15 -3.10 -25.55 -24.27
N GLN A 16 -4.24 -26.08 -24.74
CA GLN A 16 -5.40 -25.23 -25.02
C GLN A 16 -6.14 -24.96 -23.70
N MET A 17 -5.76 -23.90 -23.00
CA MET A 17 -6.67 -23.12 -22.15
C MET A 17 -6.23 -21.65 -22.20
N GLY A 18 -6.56 -20.99 -23.30
CA GLY A 18 -6.61 -19.53 -23.34
C GLY A 18 -7.83 -19.06 -22.56
N SER A 19 -7.78 -19.15 -21.23
CA SER A 19 -8.81 -18.60 -20.37
C SER A 19 -8.75 -17.08 -20.43
N ILE A 20 -9.87 -16.54 -20.92
CA ILE A 20 -10.22 -15.13 -20.96
C ILE A 20 -10.15 -14.54 -19.55
N GLY A 21 -9.54 -13.35 -19.43
CA GLY A 21 -9.75 -12.44 -18.28
C GLY A 21 -9.05 -12.85 -16.99
N GLY A 22 -7.81 -12.39 -16.80
CA GLY A 22 -7.24 -12.32 -15.46
C GLY A 22 -7.95 -11.22 -14.65
N CYS A 23 -8.59 -11.59 -13.54
CA CYS A 23 -8.78 -10.65 -12.44
C CYS A 23 -7.41 -10.46 -11.76
N GLY A 24 -6.72 -9.36 -12.09
CA GLY A 24 -5.70 -8.83 -11.18
C GLY A 24 -6.40 -8.35 -9.93
N GLY A 25 -6.03 -8.88 -8.76
CA GLY A 25 -6.75 -8.64 -7.51
C GLY A 25 -5.98 -8.95 -6.23
N GLU A 26 -4.95 -9.79 -6.29
CA GLU A 26 -4.09 -10.12 -5.15
C GLU A 26 -2.64 -9.64 -5.38
N ASP A 27 -1.97 -9.99 -6.49
CA ASP A 27 -0.58 -9.56 -6.75
C ASP A 27 -0.39 -8.02 -6.85
N ASP A 28 -1.28 -7.29 -7.54
CA ASP A 28 -1.17 -5.83 -7.70
C ASP A 28 -1.32 -5.07 -6.36
N ARG A 29 -2.09 -5.63 -5.42
CA ARG A 29 -2.30 -5.02 -4.09
C ARG A 29 -1.05 -5.14 -3.24
N THR A 30 -0.46 -6.33 -3.17
CA THR A 30 0.76 -6.57 -2.39
C THR A 30 1.90 -5.62 -2.81
N VAL A 31 2.04 -5.33 -4.10
CA VAL A 31 3.07 -4.41 -4.61
C VAL A 31 2.80 -2.95 -4.23
N ALA A 32 1.53 -2.52 -4.20
CA ALA A 32 1.18 -1.18 -3.74
C ALA A 32 1.37 -1.04 -2.21
N ASP A 33 0.93 -2.04 -1.45
CA ASP A 33 1.04 -2.06 0.01
C ASP A 33 2.53 -2.08 0.44
N ASP A 34 3.38 -2.90 -0.20
CA ASP A 34 4.84 -2.89 -0.01
C ASP A 34 5.49 -1.53 -0.37
N GLN A 35 4.94 -0.79 -1.35
CA GLN A 35 5.48 0.50 -1.79
C GLN A 35 5.15 1.65 -0.83
N TYR A 36 3.91 1.70 -0.33
CA TYR A 36 3.40 2.84 0.44
C TYR A 36 3.24 2.56 1.93
N CYS A 37 2.74 1.38 2.31
CA CYS A 37 2.44 1.05 3.70
C CYS A 37 3.70 0.63 4.48
N ALA A 38 4.58 -0.18 3.89
CA ALA A 38 5.78 -0.63 4.61
C ALA A 38 6.66 0.54 5.12
N PRO A 39 6.99 1.60 4.35
CA PRO A 39 7.75 2.75 4.87
C PRO A 39 7.00 3.53 5.97
N LEU A 40 5.71 3.82 5.76
CA LEU A 40 4.85 4.50 6.75
C LEU A 40 4.81 3.73 8.07
N CYS A 41 4.64 2.41 8.01
CA CYS A 41 4.54 1.58 9.19
C CYS A 41 5.87 1.41 9.92
N GLN A 42 6.99 1.34 9.21
CA GLN A 42 8.32 1.29 9.84
C GLN A 42 8.65 2.59 10.60
N VAL A 43 8.32 3.76 10.03
CA VAL A 43 8.54 5.03 10.76
C VAL A 43 7.55 5.19 11.91
N SER A 44 6.30 4.72 11.78
CA SER A 44 5.28 4.89 12.83
C SER A 44 5.54 4.09 14.09
N VAL A 45 6.23 2.94 14.00
CA VAL A 45 6.55 2.09 15.16
C VAL A 45 7.93 2.34 15.76
N CYS A 46 8.74 3.24 15.21
CA CYS A 46 10.18 3.23 15.49
C CYS A 46 10.58 3.69 16.91
N PHE A 47 9.63 4.20 17.70
CA PHE A 47 9.77 4.47 19.14
C PHE A 47 9.42 3.27 20.04
N ILE A 48 8.89 2.18 19.48
CA ILE A 48 8.47 0.99 20.23
C ILE A 48 9.69 0.08 20.46
N GLU A 49 10.35 0.23 21.60
CA GLU A 49 11.53 -0.56 21.96
C GLU A 49 11.23 -2.06 22.13
N ASP A 50 10.05 -2.40 22.66
CA ASP A 50 9.62 -3.79 22.87
C ASP A 50 9.30 -4.48 21.53
N GLU A 51 9.98 -5.59 21.26
CA GLU A 51 9.90 -6.30 19.98
C GLU A 51 8.49 -6.85 19.71
N GLN A 52 7.81 -7.38 20.74
CA GLN A 52 6.47 -7.95 20.61
C GLN A 52 5.39 -6.87 20.37
N GLN A 53 5.49 -5.73 21.04
CA GLN A 53 4.63 -4.57 20.77
C GLN A 53 4.88 -3.99 19.38
N ARG A 54 6.14 -3.99 18.92
CA ARG A 54 6.50 -3.48 17.58
C ARG A 54 5.94 -4.35 16.48
N GLU A 55 6.04 -5.68 16.58
CA GLU A 55 5.42 -6.61 15.62
C GLU A 55 3.90 -6.44 15.57
N ALA A 56 3.24 -6.31 16.72
CA ALA A 56 1.79 -6.06 16.78
C ALA A 56 1.42 -4.71 16.12
N ALA A 57 2.11 -3.63 16.46
CA ALA A 57 1.86 -2.30 15.91
C ALA A 57 2.16 -2.22 14.40
N LEU A 58 3.12 -3.00 13.89
CA LEU A 58 3.36 -3.12 12.45
C LEU A 58 2.18 -3.78 11.74
N ALA A 59 1.64 -4.87 12.28
CA ALA A 59 0.48 -5.55 11.71
C ALA A 59 -0.79 -4.67 11.76
N ASP A 60 -1.05 -4.01 12.89
CA ASP A 60 -2.17 -3.07 13.04
C ASP A 60 -2.04 -1.88 12.05
N CYS A 61 -0.82 -1.42 11.79
CA CYS A 61 -0.53 -0.36 10.82
C CYS A 61 -0.76 -0.78 9.37
N ASP A 62 -0.33 -1.99 9.01
CA ASP A 62 -0.46 -2.55 7.67
C ASP A 62 -1.96 -2.69 7.31
N GLU A 63 -2.75 -3.32 8.20
CA GLU A 63 -4.21 -3.43 8.04
C GLU A 63 -4.88 -2.05 7.92
N PHE A 64 -4.47 -1.08 8.76
CA PHE A 64 -4.96 0.29 8.68
C PHE A 64 -4.61 0.95 7.34
N CYS A 65 -3.36 0.86 6.90
CA CYS A 65 -2.87 1.56 5.72
C CYS A 65 -3.52 1.03 4.44
N SER A 66 -3.54 -0.29 4.23
CA SER A 66 -4.20 -0.89 3.06
C SER A 66 -5.69 -0.55 3.03
N ALA A 67 -6.38 -0.59 4.18
CA ALA A 67 -7.79 -0.19 4.25
C ALA A 67 -8.04 1.28 3.91
N LYS A 68 -7.10 2.18 4.25
CA LYS A 68 -7.17 3.61 3.92
C LYS A 68 -6.84 3.88 2.45
N ILE A 69 -5.88 3.17 1.86
CA ILE A 69 -5.63 3.22 0.41
C ILE A 69 -6.86 2.73 -0.36
N GLU A 70 -7.47 1.61 0.03
CA GLU A 70 -8.71 1.12 -0.60
C GLU A 70 -9.87 2.12 -0.51
N GLU A 71 -10.03 2.81 0.62
CA GLU A 71 -11.02 3.87 0.79
C GLU A 71 -10.69 5.08 -0.10
N ALA A 72 -9.43 5.50 -0.18
CA ALA A 72 -9.00 6.61 -1.03
C ALA A 72 -9.27 6.34 -2.52
N VAL A 73 -8.95 5.12 -2.98
CA VAL A 73 -9.29 4.64 -4.34
C VAL A 73 -10.81 4.65 -4.57
N ARG A 74 -11.62 4.27 -3.58
CA ARG A 74 -13.10 4.29 -3.68
C ARG A 74 -13.68 5.71 -3.75
N GLN A 75 -13.05 6.69 -3.11
CA GLN A 75 -13.45 8.10 -3.20
C GLN A 75 -13.00 8.77 -4.51
N GLY A 76 -11.92 8.26 -5.12
CA GLY A 76 -11.52 8.56 -6.50
C GLY A 76 -10.12 9.17 -6.61
N SER A 77 -9.66 9.34 -7.86
CA SER A 77 -8.24 9.59 -8.17
C SER A 77 -7.62 10.85 -7.55
N ALA A 78 -8.42 11.85 -7.19
CA ALA A 78 -7.94 13.03 -6.47
C ALA A 78 -7.57 12.69 -5.02
N CYS A 79 -8.44 11.92 -4.34
CA CYS A 79 -8.20 11.45 -2.98
C CYS A 79 -7.07 10.41 -2.96
N GLU A 80 -7.12 9.40 -3.84
CA GLU A 80 -6.06 8.42 -4.05
C GLU A 80 -4.68 9.08 -4.22
N SER A 81 -4.57 10.04 -5.15
CA SER A 81 -3.30 10.73 -5.40
C SER A 81 -2.84 11.61 -4.22
N ALA A 82 -3.75 12.18 -3.44
CA ALA A 82 -3.39 12.94 -2.24
C ALA A 82 -2.92 12.01 -1.12
N PHE A 83 -3.63 10.91 -0.90
CA PHE A 83 -3.32 9.93 0.14
C PHE A 83 -1.98 9.23 -0.13
N LEU A 84 -1.73 8.77 -1.35
CA LEU A 84 -0.46 8.14 -1.72
C LEU A 84 0.72 9.13 -1.63
N SER A 85 0.54 10.39 -2.06
CA SER A 85 1.53 11.48 -1.90
C SER A 85 1.89 11.71 -0.43
N GLY A 86 0.87 11.81 0.44
CA GLY A 86 1.08 12.04 1.86
C GLY A 86 1.75 10.84 2.54
N THR A 87 1.31 9.62 2.23
CA THR A 87 1.89 8.37 2.75
C THR A 87 3.35 8.20 2.31
N GLU A 88 3.68 8.48 1.04
CA GLU A 88 5.06 8.46 0.54
C GLU A 88 5.94 9.49 1.28
N CYS A 89 5.45 10.72 1.47
CA CYS A 89 6.19 11.74 2.21
C CYS A 89 6.43 11.33 3.66
N VAL A 90 5.36 10.92 4.37
CA VAL A 90 5.43 10.60 5.80
C VAL A 90 6.28 9.34 6.04
N GLY A 91 6.16 8.31 5.19
CA GLY A 91 6.98 7.10 5.25
C GLY A 91 8.46 7.30 4.90
N ALA A 92 8.82 8.44 4.30
CA ALA A 92 10.22 8.82 4.04
C ALA A 92 10.88 9.60 5.20
N LEU A 93 10.14 9.94 6.25
CA LEU A 93 10.66 10.68 7.41
C LEU A 93 11.58 9.81 8.27
N ARG A 94 12.53 10.45 8.96
CA ARG A 94 13.24 9.83 10.09
C ARG A 94 12.35 9.83 11.33
N CYS A 95 12.66 8.98 12.30
CA CYS A 95 11.93 8.90 13.57
C CYS A 95 11.70 10.27 14.23
N GLU A 96 12.74 11.07 14.39
CA GLU A 96 12.64 12.37 15.06
C GLU A 96 11.83 13.40 14.26
N GLU A 97 11.74 13.22 12.94
CA GLU A 97 10.91 14.04 12.05
C GLU A 97 9.44 13.60 12.10
N TYR A 98 9.19 12.30 12.25
CA TYR A 98 7.85 11.73 12.40
C TYR A 98 7.22 12.07 13.76
N ASP A 99 7.97 12.01 14.87
CA ASP A 99 7.53 12.48 16.19
C ASP A 99 7.16 13.97 16.15
N ALA A 100 8.03 14.80 15.57
CA ALA A 100 7.74 16.22 15.35
C ALA A 100 6.47 16.44 14.49
N TRP A 101 6.27 15.61 13.46
CA TRP A 101 5.12 15.71 12.57
C TRP A 101 3.80 15.28 13.24
N ILE A 102 3.78 14.23 14.08
CA ILE A 102 2.61 13.87 14.90
C ILE A 102 2.26 15.00 15.87
N LEU A 103 3.28 15.60 16.49
CA LEU A 103 3.12 16.71 17.44
C LEU A 103 2.74 18.05 16.78
N GLY A 104 2.47 18.05 15.46
CA GLY A 104 2.05 19.24 14.71
C GLY A 104 3.14 20.29 14.52
N ALA A 105 4.41 19.91 14.64
CA ALA A 105 5.52 20.79 14.31
C ALA A 105 5.61 20.99 12.78
N PRO A 106 5.89 22.21 12.30
CA PRO A 106 6.04 22.46 10.87
C PRO A 106 7.33 21.81 10.32
N GLU A 107 7.29 21.52 9.01
CA GLU A 107 8.41 21.22 8.08
C GLU A 107 8.82 19.77 7.70
N PRO A 108 8.34 18.65 8.29
CA PRO A 108 8.65 17.31 7.74
C PRO A 108 7.91 17.01 6.42
N CYS A 109 6.57 17.11 6.44
CA CYS A 109 5.69 16.95 5.27
C CYS A 109 4.68 18.10 5.23
N PRO A 110 5.08 19.30 4.76
CA PRO A 110 4.29 20.52 4.88
C PRO A 110 3.05 20.47 3.98
N GLY A 111 1.87 20.54 4.60
CA GLY A 111 0.58 20.58 3.91
C GLY A 111 0.03 19.24 3.45
N GLU A 112 0.73 18.10 3.64
CA GLU A 112 0.19 16.79 3.23
C GLU A 112 -1.06 16.40 4.03
N ARG A 113 -1.15 16.78 5.32
CA ARG A 113 -2.40 16.66 6.12
C ARG A 113 -3.55 17.40 5.44
N ASP A 114 -3.38 18.70 5.23
CA ASP A 114 -4.39 19.58 4.63
C ASP A 114 -4.80 19.10 3.23
N ARG A 115 -3.85 18.64 2.41
CA ARG A 115 -4.11 18.09 1.07
C ARG A 115 -4.96 16.82 1.10
N VAL A 116 -4.77 15.95 2.08
CA VAL A 116 -5.59 14.74 2.26
C VAL A 116 -6.96 15.12 2.81
N GLU A 117 -7.05 16.00 3.82
CA GLU A 117 -8.32 16.47 4.37
C GLU A 117 -9.17 17.26 3.36
N GLU A 118 -8.56 17.98 2.42
CA GLU A 118 -9.25 18.66 1.31
C GLU A 118 -9.70 17.68 0.21
N ALA A 119 -8.89 16.66 -0.11
CA ALA A 119 -9.16 15.73 -1.20
C ALA A 119 -10.04 14.54 -0.81
N CYS A 120 -10.10 14.18 0.48
CA CYS A 120 -10.69 12.94 0.98
C CYS A 120 -11.68 13.18 2.15
N GLU A 121 -12.86 12.58 2.07
CA GLU A 121 -13.84 12.62 3.16
C GLU A 121 -13.47 11.58 4.25
N GLY A 122 -13.10 12.05 5.45
CA GLY A 122 -12.89 11.20 6.63
C GLY A 122 -11.62 10.35 6.63
N LEU A 123 -10.66 10.65 5.75
CA LEU A 123 -9.34 10.02 5.72
C LEU A 123 -8.28 10.90 6.39
N TYR A 124 -7.27 10.23 6.96
CA TYR A 124 -6.16 10.85 7.68
C TYR A 124 -4.91 9.99 7.48
N LEU A 125 -3.74 10.63 7.42
CA LEU A 125 -2.46 9.99 7.09
C LEU A 125 -1.81 9.22 8.26
N GLU A 126 -2.32 9.38 9.47
CA GLU A 126 -1.70 8.86 10.70
C GLU A 126 -2.27 7.50 11.12
N PRO A 127 -1.49 6.41 11.11
CA PRO A 127 -1.88 5.21 11.84
C PRO A 127 -1.79 5.51 13.35
N HIS A 128 -2.93 5.50 14.05
CA HIS A 128 -2.98 5.72 15.50
C HIS A 128 -2.52 4.46 16.27
N LEU A 129 -1.21 4.23 16.31
CA LEU A 129 -0.61 3.04 16.93
C LEU A 129 -0.22 3.30 18.39
N GLY A 130 -0.79 2.53 19.32
CA GLY A 130 -0.38 2.48 20.73
C GLY A 130 -0.65 3.75 21.57
N LEU A 131 -0.88 4.91 20.95
CA LEU A 131 -1.36 6.10 21.62
C LEU A 131 -2.88 6.03 21.77
N PRO A 132 -3.46 6.43 22.92
CA PRO A 132 -4.90 6.62 23.00
C PRO A 132 -5.30 7.71 21.99
N GLY A 133 -6.30 7.41 21.16
CA GLY A 133 -6.91 8.40 20.28
C GLY A 133 -7.52 9.58 21.07
N PRO A 134 -7.92 10.66 20.37
CA PRO A 134 -8.57 11.82 20.98
C PRO A 134 -9.88 11.47 21.72
#